data_AF-A0A7X7CSC5-F1
#
_entry.id   AF-A0A7X7CSC5-F1
#
_cell.length_a   1.000
_cell.length_b   1.000
_cell.length_c   1.000
_cell.angle_alpha   90.00
_cell.angle_beta   90.00
_cell.angle_gamma   90.00
#
_symmetry.space_group_name_H-M   'P 1'
#
loop_
_entity.id
_entity.type
_entity.pdbx_description
1 polymer ?
#
loop_
_entity_poly.entity_id
_entity_poly.type
_entity_poly.pdbx_seq_one_letter_code
_entity_poly.pdbx_strand_id
1 'polypeptide(L)'
;MLDYALLKQAHVACAAATGLLFVARGGLMLARPGALRARWLRVLPHLIDTALLAAALGMLWLARLNPVDAPWLLAKIVALLIYVALGTVALKRGRTLGTRVAAWVLALAVFGYIVAVALAKDPWPL
;
A
#
# COMPACT_ATOMS: atom_id res chain seq x y z
N MET A 1 -14.55 0.32 -22.16
CA MET A 1 -13.32 1.16 -22.11
C MET A 1 -13.36 2.16 -20.94
N LEU A 2 -14.48 2.85 -20.73
CA LEU A 2 -14.69 3.74 -19.59
C LEU A 2 -14.54 3.04 -18.22
N ASP A 3 -14.98 1.79 -18.11
CA ASP A 3 -14.98 1.04 -16.84
C ASP A 3 -13.56 0.75 -16.32
N TYR A 4 -12.64 0.36 -17.21
CA TYR A 4 -11.25 0.11 -16.83
C TYR A 4 -10.52 1.40 -16.43
N ALA A 5 -10.72 2.49 -17.18
CA ALA A 5 -10.09 3.77 -16.88
C ALA A 5 -10.55 4.32 -15.52
N LEU A 6 -11.86 4.22 -15.23
CA LEU A 6 -12.43 4.64 -13.96
C LEU A 6 -11.88 3.79 -12.79
N LEU A 7 -11.84 2.46 -12.95
CA LEU A 7 -11.26 1.57 -11.94
C LEU A 7 -9.78 1.85 -11.71
N LYS A 8 -9.02 2.15 -12.77
CA LYS A 8 -7.61 2.55 -12.67
C LYS A 8 -7.45 3.86 -11.89
N GLN A 9 -8.25 4.87 -12.20
CA GLN A 9 -8.23 6.14 -11.46
C GLN A 9 -8.58 5.93 -9.99
N ALA A 10 -9.65 5.18 -9.70
CA ALA A 10 -10.06 4.84 -8.34
C ALA A 10 -8.97 4.08 -7.59
N HIS A 11 -8.34 3.09 -8.22
CA HIS A 11 -7.23 2.32 -7.63
C HIS A 11 -6.03 3.21 -7.31
N VAL A 12 -5.62 4.09 -8.23
CA VAL A 12 -4.50 5.02 -8.00
C VAL A 12 -4.83 6.00 -6.88
N ALA A 13 -6.06 6.54 -6.83
CA ALA A 13 -6.50 7.43 -5.76
C ALA A 13 -6.50 6.72 -4.40
N CYS A 14 -7.00 5.48 -4.32
CA CYS A 14 -6.95 4.69 -3.10
C CYS A 14 -5.51 4.37 -2.69
N ALA A 15 -4.62 4.05 -3.64
CA ALA A 15 -3.22 3.75 -3.37
C ALA A 15 -2.50 4.98 -2.78
N ALA A 16 -2.74 6.16 -3.36
CA ALA A 16 -2.23 7.42 -2.84
C ALA A 16 -2.77 7.71 -1.43
N ALA A 17 -4.08 7.53 -1.21
CA ALA A 17 -4.70 7.74 0.09
C ALA A 17 -4.15 6.79 1.16
N THR A 18 -4.00 5.50 0.86
CA THR A 18 -3.38 4.52 1.76
C THR A 18 -1.94 4.89 2.10
N GLY A 19 -1.14 5.30 1.11
CA GLY A 19 0.23 5.78 1.31
C GLY A 19 0.30 7.02 2.22
N LEU A 20 -0.52 8.04 1.95
CA LEU A 20 -0.61 9.25 2.76
C LEU A 20 -1.02 8.95 4.21
N LEU A 21 -2.05 8.11 4.40
CA LEU A 21 -2.45 7.68 5.75
C LEU A 21 -1.34 6.89 6.46
N PHE A 22 -0.54 6.13 5.74
CA PHE A 22 0.58 5.39 6.33
C PHE A 22 1.71 6.31 6.77
N VAL A 23 2.06 7.32 5.95
CA VAL A 23 3.01 8.38 6.32
C VAL A 23 2.51 9.15 7.53
N ALA A 24 1.25 9.59 7.51
CA ALA A 24 0.64 10.31 8.63
C ALA A 24 0.65 9.47 9.92
N ARG A 25 0.35 8.17 9.85
CA ARG A 25 0.41 7.26 11.00
C ARG A 25 1.84 7.09 11.53
N GLY A 26 2.85 7.03 10.68
CA GLY A 26 4.25 7.04 11.12
C GLY A 26 4.68 8.37 11.76
N GLY A 27 4.23 9.50 11.22
CA GLY A 27 4.45 10.81 11.84
C GLY A 27 3.78 10.93 13.21
N LEU A 28 2.54 10.48 13.34
CA LEU A 28 1.82 10.43 14.62
C LEU A 28 2.46 9.48 15.61
N MET A 29 3.02 8.36 15.15
CA MET A 29 3.80 7.46 16.01
C MET A 29 4.99 8.16 16.65
N LEU A 30 5.68 9.04 15.91
CA LEU A 30 6.84 9.78 16.41
C LEU A 30 6.44 10.96 17.30
N ALA A 31 5.45 11.73 16.87
CA ALA A 31 5.08 12.98 17.54
C ALA A 31 4.12 12.78 18.72
N ARG A 32 3.07 11.96 18.55
CA ARG A 32 1.97 11.79 19.52
C ARG A 32 1.40 10.37 19.48
N PRO A 33 2.08 9.38 20.09
CA PRO A 33 1.65 7.96 20.03
C PRO A 33 0.20 7.72 20.47
N GLY A 34 -0.32 8.52 21.42
CA GLY A 34 -1.70 8.43 21.89
C GLY A 34 -2.75 8.76 20.82
N ALA A 35 -2.42 9.59 19.82
CA ALA A 35 -3.33 9.98 18.75
C ALA A 35 -3.67 8.81 17.81
N LEU A 36 -2.81 7.78 17.72
CA LEU A 36 -3.05 6.57 16.91
C LEU A 36 -4.28 5.77 17.37
N ARG A 37 -4.82 6.04 18.57
CA ARG A 37 -6.03 5.38 19.09
C ARG A 37 -7.32 5.94 18.50
N ALA A 38 -7.27 7.08 17.80
CA ALA A 38 -8.45 7.70 17.22
C ALA A 38 -9.18 6.73 16.28
N ARG A 39 -10.52 6.70 16.38
CA ARG A 39 -11.35 5.72 15.65
C ARG A 39 -11.19 5.84 14.14
N TRP A 40 -11.09 7.06 13.62
CA TRP A 40 -10.94 7.31 12.18
C TRP A 40 -9.61 6.77 11.61
N LEU A 41 -8.50 6.86 12.35
CA LEU A 41 -7.20 6.29 11.97
C LEU A 41 -7.19 4.76 11.92
N ARG A 42 -8.20 4.11 12.52
CA ARG A 42 -8.38 2.66 12.49
C ARG A 42 -9.37 2.22 11.40
N VAL A 43 -10.45 2.96 11.19
CA VAL A 43 -11.53 2.57 10.26
C VAL A 43 -11.25 3.01 8.82
N LEU A 44 -10.79 4.25 8.63
CA LEU A 44 -10.57 4.82 7.29
C LEU A 44 -9.61 3.99 6.42
N PRO A 45 -8.49 3.43 6.95
CA PRO A 45 -7.64 2.53 6.18
C PRO A 45 -8.38 1.31 5.65
N HIS A 46 -9.26 0.69 6.44
CA HIS A 46 -9.97 -0.52 6.02
C HIS A 46 -10.95 -0.26 4.87
N LEU A 47 -11.63 0.89 4.87
CA LEU A 47 -12.49 1.29 3.74
C LEU A 47 -11.66 1.50 2.48
N ILE A 48 -10.56 2.26 2.58
CA ILE A 48 -9.69 2.55 1.44
C ILE A 48 -9.06 1.27 0.90
N ASP A 49 -8.56 0.39 1.78
CA ASP A 49 -7.91 -0.86 1.38
C ASP A 49 -8.91 -1.82 0.70
N THR A 50 -10.17 -1.84 1.16
CA THR A 50 -11.23 -2.63 0.52
C THR A 50 -11.54 -2.10 -0.88
N ALA A 51 -11.68 -0.78 -1.03
CA ALA A 51 -11.88 -0.14 -2.33
C ALA A 51 -10.67 -0.34 -3.27
N LEU A 52 -9.45 -0.24 -2.73
CA LEU A 52 -8.20 -0.48 -3.45
C LEU A 52 -8.14 -1.89 -4.05
N LEU A 53 -8.44 -2.90 -3.22
CA LEU A 53 -8.46 -4.31 -3.61
C LEU A 53 -9.60 -4.60 -4.60
N ALA A 54 -10.80 -4.09 -4.34
CA ALA A 54 -11.93 -4.24 -5.27
C ALA A 54 -11.61 -3.65 -6.65
N ALA A 55 -11.02 -2.44 -6.69
CA ALA A 55 -10.61 -1.82 -7.94
C ALA A 55 -9.50 -2.62 -8.66
N ALA A 56 -8.53 -3.16 -7.91
CA ALA A 56 -7.48 -4.02 -8.46
C ALA A 56 -8.06 -5.29 -9.11
N LEU A 57 -8.94 -6.00 -8.39
CA LEU A 57 -9.57 -7.22 -8.88
C LEU A 57 -10.47 -6.95 -10.09
N GLY A 58 -11.23 -5.85 -10.07
CA GLY A 58 -12.03 -5.42 -11.22
C GLY A 58 -11.17 -5.15 -12.46
N MET A 59 -10.01 -4.48 -12.30
CA MET A 59 -9.06 -4.28 -13.40
C MET A 59 -8.47 -5.59 -13.93
N LEU A 60 -8.11 -6.54 -13.06
CA LEU A 60 -7.61 -7.86 -13.48
C LEU A 60 -8.65 -8.61 -14.30
N TRP A 61 -9.91 -8.59 -13.85
CA TRP A 61 -11.00 -9.27 -14.52
C TRP A 61 -11.30 -8.67 -15.90
N LEU A 62 -11.40 -7.33 -15.99
CA LEU A 62 -11.63 -6.63 -17.26
C LEU A 62 -10.47 -6.80 -18.24
N ALA A 63 -9.23 -6.76 -17.75
CA ALA A 63 -8.04 -6.92 -18.57
C ALA A 63 -7.72 -8.39 -18.90
N ARG A 64 -8.47 -9.35 -18.34
CA ARG A 64 -8.21 -10.80 -18.43
C ARG A 64 -6.75 -11.15 -18.10
N LEU A 65 -6.16 -10.43 -17.15
CA LEU A 65 -4.77 -10.62 -16.74
C LEU A 65 -4.69 -11.70 -15.67
N ASN A 66 -3.86 -12.70 -15.93
CA ASN A 66 -3.43 -13.66 -14.92
C ASN A 66 -2.20 -13.10 -14.19
N PRO A 67 -2.22 -12.98 -12.85
CA PRO A 67 -1.07 -12.51 -12.07
C PRO A 67 0.22 -13.29 -12.30
N VAL A 68 0.10 -14.58 -12.62
CA VAL A 68 1.24 -15.47 -12.82
C VAL A 68 1.91 -15.21 -14.17
N ASP A 69 1.14 -14.84 -15.18
CA ASP A 69 1.63 -14.59 -16.54
C ASP A 69 2.18 -13.17 -16.72
N ALA A 70 1.99 -12.31 -15.72
CA ALA A 70 2.46 -10.93 -15.68
C ALA A 70 3.47 -10.73 -14.54
N PRO A 71 4.78 -10.91 -14.78
CA PRO A 71 5.81 -10.82 -13.72
C PRO A 71 5.74 -9.52 -12.91
N TRP A 72 5.42 -8.38 -13.54
CA TRP A 72 5.32 -7.08 -12.85
C TRP A 72 4.15 -7.04 -11.87
N LEU A 73 3.07 -7.79 -12.15
CA LEU A 73 1.92 -7.90 -11.28
C LEU A 73 2.22 -8.83 -10.10
N LEU A 74 2.91 -9.94 -10.34
CA LEU A 74 3.39 -10.82 -9.27
C LEU A 74 4.33 -10.07 -8.31
N ALA A 75 5.30 -9.33 -8.86
CA ALA A 75 6.21 -8.50 -8.07
C ALA A 75 5.47 -7.46 -7.22
N LYS A 76 4.42 -6.82 -7.76
CA LYS A 76 3.54 -5.93 -6.99
C LYS A 76 2.87 -6.63 -5.81
N ILE A 77 2.35 -7.84 -6.01
CA ILE A 77 1.67 -8.59 -4.95
C ILE A 77 2.66 -8.97 -3.86
N VAL A 78 3.84 -9.46 -4.22
CA VAL A 78 4.90 -9.81 -3.25
C VAL A 78 5.35 -8.58 -2.47
N ALA A 79 5.62 -7.47 -3.15
CA ALA A 79 6.00 -6.22 -2.49
C ALA A 79 4.89 -5.67 -1.59
N LEU A 80 3.62 -5.82 -1.97
CA LEU A 80 2.49 -5.46 -1.13
C LEU A 80 2.47 -6.28 0.18
N LEU A 81 2.73 -7.59 0.12
CA LEU A 81 2.81 -8.42 1.31
C LEU A 81 3.95 -7.98 2.24
N ILE A 82 5.12 -7.68 1.67
CA ILE A 82 6.26 -7.13 2.42
C ILE A 82 5.89 -5.78 3.06
N TYR A 83 5.25 -4.89 2.31
CA TYR A 83 4.79 -3.60 2.81
C TYR A 83 3.84 -3.75 4.01
N VAL A 84 2.86 -4.65 3.93
CA VAL A 84 1.90 -4.90 5.03
C VAL A 84 2.60 -5.49 6.26
N ALA A 85 3.55 -6.42 6.06
CA ALA A 85 4.34 -6.99 7.14
C ALA A 85 5.17 -5.92 7.87
N LEU A 86 5.90 -5.08 7.12
CA LEU A 86 6.68 -3.97 7.67
C LEU A 86 5.78 -2.94 8.36
N GLY A 87 4.63 -2.60 7.78
CA GLY A 87 3.66 -1.69 8.40
C GLY A 87 3.09 -2.23 9.72
N THR A 88 2.92 -3.55 9.83
CA THR A 88 2.51 -4.21 11.08
C THR A 88 3.60 -4.09 12.14
N VAL A 89 4.87 -4.26 11.77
CA VAL A 89 6.01 -4.06 12.68
C VAL A 89 6.11 -2.59 13.10
N ALA A 90 6.02 -1.65 12.15
CA ALA A 90 6.11 -0.21 12.43
C ALA A 90 5.03 0.26 13.42
N LEU A 91 3.77 -0.12 13.19
CA LEU A 91 2.64 0.47 13.92
C LEU A 91 2.13 -0.38 15.10
N LYS A 92 2.29 -1.71 15.08
CA LYS A 92 1.67 -2.62 16.07
C LYS A 92 2.65 -3.46 16.88
N ARG A 93 3.73 -3.97 16.28
CA ARG A 93 4.57 -5.04 16.89
C ARG A 93 6.00 -4.65 17.24
N GLY A 94 6.50 -3.50 16.81
CA GLY A 94 7.86 -3.06 17.11
C GLY A 94 8.03 -2.76 18.60
N ARG A 95 9.02 -3.41 19.23
CA ARG A 95 9.28 -3.30 20.68
C ARG A 95 9.97 -2.00 21.07
N THR A 96 10.72 -1.39 20.15
CA THR A 96 11.49 -0.16 20.38
C THR A 96 11.10 0.90 19.36
N LEU A 97 11.28 2.19 19.68
CA LEU A 97 11.05 3.26 18.71
C LEU A 97 11.94 3.10 17.47
N GLY A 98 13.22 2.72 17.65
CA GLY A 98 14.15 2.50 16.55
C GLY A 98 13.70 1.42 15.57
N THR A 99 13.25 0.26 16.06
CA THR A 99 12.71 -0.80 15.19
C THR A 99 11.45 -0.36 14.46
N ARG A 100 10.59 0.43 15.11
CA ARG A 100 9.37 0.95 14.49
C ARG A 100 9.68 1.96 13.38
N VAL A 101 10.63 2.86 13.61
CA VAL A 101 11.09 3.84 12.61
C VAL A 101 11.77 3.15 11.44
N ALA A 102 12.68 2.21 11.69
CA ALA A 102 13.34 1.44 10.65
C ALA A 102 12.32 0.68 9.78
N ALA A 103 11.37 -0.02 10.41
CA ALA A 103 10.30 -0.71 9.70
C ALA A 103 9.40 0.25 8.90
N TRP A 104 9.13 1.45 9.43
CA TRP A 104 8.36 2.48 8.74
C TRP A 104 9.08 3.01 7.50
N VAL A 105 10.37 3.35 7.62
CA VAL A 105 11.20 3.80 6.50
C VAL A 105 11.33 2.71 5.44
N LEU A 106 11.58 1.46 5.84
CA LEU A 106 11.63 0.32 4.91
C LEU A 106 10.29 0.12 4.20
N ALA A 107 9.17 0.23 4.91
CA ALA A 107 7.84 0.15 4.29
C ALA A 107 7.64 1.26 3.25
N LEU A 108 8.10 2.49 3.51
CA LEU A 108 8.04 3.57 2.54
C LEU A 108 8.90 3.30 1.30
N ALA A 109 10.09 2.73 1.49
CA ALA A 109 10.94 2.32 0.36
C ALA A 109 10.24 1.23 -0.50
N VAL A 110 9.63 0.23 0.13
CA VAL A 110 8.86 -0.81 -0.56
C VAL A 110 7.65 -0.21 -1.29
N PHE A 111 6.96 0.75 -0.68
CA PHE A 111 5.87 1.47 -1.35
C PHE A 111 6.36 2.23 -2.59
N GLY A 112 7.52 2.90 -2.50
CA GLY A 112 8.18 3.52 -3.64
C GLY A 112 8.48 2.54 -4.77
N TYR A 113 9.00 1.36 -4.43
CA TYR A 113 9.19 0.26 -5.39
C TYR A 113 7.88 -0.19 -6.05
N ILE A 114 6.79 -0.37 -5.29
CA ILE A 114 5.46 -0.73 -5.84
C ILE A 114 5.01 0.30 -6.89
N VAL A 115 5.24 1.59 -6.64
CA VAL A 115 4.93 2.67 -7.57
C VAL A 115 5.84 2.60 -8.80
N ALA A 116 7.14 2.37 -8.63
CA ALA A 116 8.08 2.22 -9.75
C ALA A 116 7.67 1.06 -10.68
N VAL A 117 7.42 -0.13 -10.12
CA VAL A 117 6.91 -1.30 -10.87
C VAL A 117 5.58 -0.98 -11.55
N ALA A 118 4.72 -0.17 -10.92
CA ALA A 118 3.44 0.23 -11.51
C ALA A 118 3.58 1.09 -12.77
N LEU A 119 4.55 2.00 -12.77
CA LEU A 119 4.78 2.95 -13.85
C LEU A 119 5.59 2.30 -14.98
N ALA A 120 6.66 1.59 -14.63
CA ALA A 120 7.53 0.91 -15.59
C ALA A 120 6.88 -0.34 -16.21
N LYS A 121 5.91 -0.95 -15.51
CA LYS A 121 5.36 -2.27 -15.86
C LYS A 121 6.45 -3.35 -15.96
N ASP A 122 7.51 -3.18 -15.20
CA ASP A 122 8.70 -4.01 -15.14
C ASP A 122 8.96 -4.42 -13.67
N PRO A 123 9.23 -5.69 -13.35
CA PRO A 123 9.58 -6.13 -12.00
C PRO A 123 10.95 -5.61 -11.52
N TRP A 124 11.84 -5.18 -12.41
CA TRP A 124 13.17 -4.65 -12.08
C TRP A 124 13.29 -3.20 -12.58
N PRO A 125 12.49 -2.26 -12.06
CA PRO A 125 12.44 -0.90 -12.56
C PRO A 125 13.60 -0.01 -12.09
N LEU A 126 14.59 -0.57 -11.39
CA LEU A 126 15.72 0.11 -10.75
C LEU A 126 17.05 -0.46 -11.26
#